data_AF-A0A7W6DRR1-F1
#
_entry.id   AF-A0A7W6DRR1-F1
#
_cell.length_a   1.000
_cell.length_b   1.000
_cell.length_c   1.000
_cell.angle_alpha   90.00
_cell.angle_beta   90.00
_cell.angle_gamma   90.00
#
_symmetry.space_group_name_H-M   'P 1'
#
loop_
_entity.id
_entity.type
_entity.pdbx_description
1 polymer ?
#
loop_
_entity_poly.entity_id
_entity_poly.type
_entity_poly.pdbx_seq_one_letter_code
_entity_poly.pdbx_strand_id
1 'polypeptide(L)'
;MPISAQHTHRYVYHFSHIDNLEGLLRDGFLAHNHPQFPKRHRSIAAEGIQGRRARMAVPCGPMGCVHDYVPFYFGSVSPMLLGVVNAKNVDQYDILYFEFSITLVEREDVVFTSASANTEIPPDFYHDPASLAELDWDAIDSKKWGSPDDDFRHRRMAEMLVYSALPVTAAARCIVWNEWVKERVKEIVGDREFPPIEFEDRRRKHWFTNFAQGGTSSVVKGPGEVAGIFNDACSYVAEHTGDHEDTASFENLRSLRDGLRADFGCLPHTAELVGLRSANGVHRKTVDVHTKEVVSGLLELDEYDSFDVKQQRLLEIAAYLHDIGKGPRSRWDENGGLQKVDPDHPVGAMPMMAEILTEHVGTVSASSARTLLLLVCYHDLVGDVLGQGRDPQQIVDVVRNEGELRMLFAISRADVTALVPWWWDQNQADELYTWCAENIDKDAE
;
A
#
# COMPACT_ATOMS: atom_id res chain seq x y z
N MET A 1 23.16 30.40 16.11
CA MET A 1 22.57 31.01 17.33
C MET A 1 21.71 29.96 18.05
N PRO A 2 21.33 30.11 19.34
CA PRO A 2 20.39 29.17 19.95
C PRO A 2 19.02 29.25 19.25
N ILE A 3 18.31 28.13 19.21
CA ILE A 3 16.98 28.02 18.62
C ILE A 3 15.98 28.93 19.36
N SER A 4 15.04 29.52 18.63
CA SER A 4 13.94 30.29 19.22
C SER A 4 13.07 29.42 20.15
N ALA A 5 12.67 29.97 21.30
CA ALA A 5 11.79 29.32 22.26
C ALA A 5 10.42 28.91 21.67
N GLN A 6 10.02 29.52 20.55
CA GLN A 6 8.81 29.12 19.82
C GLN A 6 8.91 27.71 19.22
N HIS A 7 10.12 27.23 18.90
CA HIS A 7 10.30 25.94 18.23
C HIS A 7 10.83 24.84 19.15
N THR A 8 11.44 25.15 20.31
CA THR A 8 12.11 24.17 21.20
C THR A 8 11.28 22.96 21.61
N HIS A 9 9.96 23.07 21.62
CA HIS A 9 9.03 21.98 21.96
C HIS A 9 8.72 21.02 20.79
N ARG A 10 9.20 21.35 19.58
CA ARG A 10 8.96 20.57 18.35
C ARG A 10 9.92 19.39 18.26
N TYR A 11 9.55 18.46 17.40
CA TYR A 11 10.33 17.27 17.07
C TYR A 11 10.51 17.21 15.57
N VAL A 12 11.53 16.46 15.17
CA VAL A 12 11.76 16.01 13.79
C VAL A 12 11.66 14.50 13.75
N TYR A 13 11.30 13.96 12.59
CA TYR A 13 10.82 12.60 12.46
C TYR A 13 11.63 11.84 11.42
N HIS A 14 12.04 10.63 11.77
CA HIS A 14 12.51 9.64 10.81
C HIS A 14 11.61 8.42 10.90
N PHE A 15 11.28 7.80 9.77
CA PHE A 15 10.52 6.55 9.78
C PHE A 15 11.28 5.47 9.00
N SER A 16 11.23 4.25 9.52
CA SER A 16 11.94 3.09 8.95
C SER A 16 11.12 1.83 9.15
N HIS A 17 11.31 0.86 8.25
CA HIS A 17 10.69 -0.45 8.40
C HIS A 17 11.30 -1.23 9.58
N ILE A 18 10.50 -2.01 10.31
CA ILE A 18 10.92 -2.79 11.47
C ILE A 18 12.07 -3.77 11.16
N ASP A 19 12.11 -4.35 9.95
CA ASP A 19 13.22 -5.20 9.48
C ASP A 19 14.59 -4.51 9.50
N ASN A 20 14.65 -3.18 9.50
CA ASN A 20 15.91 -2.43 9.59
C ASN A 20 16.40 -2.26 11.04
N LEU A 21 15.59 -2.64 12.04
CA LEU A 21 15.84 -2.32 13.45
C LEU A 21 17.15 -2.93 13.98
N GLU A 22 17.51 -4.16 13.59
CA GLU A 22 18.81 -4.75 13.93
C GLU A 22 20.00 -3.93 13.41
N GLY A 23 19.88 -3.39 12.19
CA GLY A 23 20.89 -2.49 11.62
C GLY A 23 20.96 -1.17 12.37
N LEU A 24 19.79 -0.58 12.69
CA LEU A 24 19.70 0.66 13.46
C LEU A 24 20.27 0.51 14.87
N LEU A 25 20.08 -0.65 15.51
CA LEU A 25 20.66 -0.94 16.83
C LEU A 25 22.19 -1.08 16.79
N ARG A 26 22.74 -1.60 15.69
CA ARG A 26 24.18 -1.80 15.53
C ARG A 26 24.91 -0.51 15.16
N ASP A 27 24.42 0.20 14.16
CA ASP A 27 25.16 1.30 13.51
C ASP A 27 24.48 2.68 13.68
N GLY A 28 23.26 2.72 14.21
CA GLY A 28 22.44 3.93 14.20
C GLY A 28 21.85 4.23 12.83
N PHE A 29 21.36 5.46 12.67
CA PHE A 29 20.98 6.00 11.36
C PHE A 29 22.24 6.44 10.63
N LEU A 30 22.47 5.89 9.44
CA LEU A 30 23.62 6.20 8.61
C LEU A 30 23.18 6.93 7.33
N ALA A 31 23.97 7.90 6.91
CA ALA A 31 23.82 8.54 5.61
C ALA A 31 24.10 7.53 4.48
N HIS A 32 23.48 7.72 3.32
CA HIS A 32 23.59 6.75 2.22
C HIS A 32 25.03 6.54 1.74
N ASN A 33 25.85 7.61 1.73
CA ASN A 33 27.26 7.54 1.36
C ASN A 33 28.18 7.05 2.50
N HIS A 34 27.63 6.75 3.68
CA HIS A 34 28.43 6.27 4.80
C HIS A 34 29.09 4.92 4.45
N PRO A 35 30.38 4.69 4.74
CA PRO A 35 31.07 3.45 4.36
C PRO A 35 30.47 2.17 4.95
N GLN A 36 29.75 2.30 6.07
CA GLN A 36 29.06 1.19 6.75
C GLN A 36 27.57 1.11 6.40
N PHE A 37 27.06 1.91 5.45
CA PHE A 37 25.66 1.86 5.08
C PHE A 37 25.27 0.43 4.66
N PRO A 38 24.19 -0.13 5.21
CA PRO A 38 23.88 -1.55 5.07
C PRO A 38 23.59 -1.95 3.61
N LYS A 39 24.30 -2.98 3.14
CA LYS A 39 24.07 -3.59 1.80
C LYS A 39 22.69 -4.23 1.68
N ARG A 40 22.15 -4.73 2.79
CA ARG A 40 20.78 -5.26 2.89
C ARG A 40 20.03 -4.37 3.87
N HIS A 41 19.09 -3.60 3.35
CA HIS A 41 18.13 -2.82 4.12
C HIS A 41 16.80 -2.86 3.36
N ARG A 42 15.69 -2.91 4.09
CA ARG A 42 14.37 -2.78 3.49
C ARG A 42 14.12 -1.29 3.24
N SER A 43 14.46 -0.85 2.02
CA SER A 43 14.13 0.50 1.59
C SER A 43 12.62 0.63 1.44
N ILE A 44 12.06 1.66 2.06
CA ILE A 44 10.70 2.13 1.82
C ILE A 44 10.70 3.48 1.08
N ALA A 45 11.84 3.90 0.55
CA ALA A 45 11.96 5.14 -0.22
C ALA A 45 11.75 4.87 -1.71
N ALA A 46 11.08 5.78 -2.42
CA ALA A 46 10.92 5.71 -3.87
C ALA A 46 12.28 5.84 -4.58
N GLU A 47 12.60 4.92 -5.50
CA GLU A 47 13.91 4.84 -6.17
C GLU A 47 14.30 6.12 -6.92
N GLY A 48 13.33 6.78 -7.56
CA GLY A 48 13.54 8.02 -8.32
C GLY A 48 14.09 9.20 -7.50
N ILE A 49 14.02 9.13 -6.17
CA ILE A 49 14.53 10.16 -5.26
C ILE A 49 16.05 10.06 -5.06
N GLN A 50 16.60 8.85 -5.05
CA GLN A 50 18.01 8.61 -4.67
C GLN A 50 18.98 9.26 -5.66
N GLY A 51 18.70 9.17 -6.97
CA GLY A 51 19.56 9.76 -7.99
C GLY A 51 19.65 11.30 -7.94
N ARG A 52 18.63 11.98 -7.41
CA ARG A 52 18.67 13.45 -7.21
C ARG A 52 19.44 13.81 -5.96
N ARG A 53 19.18 13.13 -4.84
CA ARG A 53 19.88 13.35 -3.57
C ARG A 53 21.39 13.09 -3.67
N ALA A 54 21.82 12.10 -4.46
CA ALA A 54 23.24 11.83 -4.72
C ALA A 54 24.00 13.00 -5.36
N ARG A 55 23.30 13.88 -6.11
CA ARG A 55 23.89 14.97 -6.91
C ARG A 55 23.56 16.37 -6.38
N MET A 56 22.60 16.48 -5.48
CA MET A 56 22.20 17.76 -4.89
C MET A 56 23.27 18.22 -3.89
N ALA A 57 24.02 19.26 -4.24
CA ALA A 57 25.05 19.82 -3.38
C ALA A 57 24.43 20.50 -2.14
N VAL A 58 25.10 20.37 -1.00
CA VAL A 58 24.77 21.10 0.22
C VAL A 58 25.75 22.29 0.33
N PRO A 59 25.28 23.54 0.21
CA PRO A 59 26.16 24.71 0.09
C PRO A 59 26.65 25.29 1.43
N CYS A 60 26.21 24.75 2.57
CA CYS A 60 26.52 25.25 3.91
C CYS A 60 26.75 24.11 4.90
N GLY A 61 27.18 24.46 6.14
CA GLY A 61 27.50 23.46 7.16
C GLY A 61 28.65 22.53 6.71
N PRO A 62 28.54 21.21 6.93
CA PRO A 62 29.55 20.23 6.50
C PRO A 62 29.78 20.10 4.99
N MET A 63 28.89 20.69 4.17
CA MET A 63 28.91 20.60 2.69
C MET A 63 28.83 19.15 2.16
N GLY A 64 29.18 18.92 0.90
CA GLY A 64 29.02 17.63 0.23
C GLY A 64 27.73 17.56 -0.58
N CYS A 65 27.06 16.41 -0.59
CA CYS A 65 25.74 16.24 -1.20
C CYS A 65 24.72 15.67 -0.21
N VAL A 66 23.43 15.72 -0.55
CA VAL A 66 22.36 15.29 0.35
C VAL A 66 22.52 13.81 0.79
N HIS A 67 23.15 12.95 -0.01
CA HIS A 67 23.46 11.56 0.39
C HIS A 67 24.54 11.41 1.47
N ASP A 68 25.25 12.48 1.81
CA ASP A 68 26.16 12.52 2.95
C ASP A 68 25.42 12.80 4.27
N TYR A 69 24.09 12.93 4.24
CA TYR A 69 23.26 13.25 5.39
C TYR A 69 22.13 12.24 5.60
N VAL A 70 21.77 12.03 6.88
CA VAL A 70 20.57 11.32 7.31
C VAL A 70 19.38 12.28 7.30
N PRO A 71 18.27 11.97 6.61
CA PRO A 71 17.12 12.86 6.56
C PRO A 71 16.16 12.69 7.73
N PHE A 72 15.61 13.81 8.21
CA PHE A 72 14.54 13.88 9.19
C PHE A 72 13.51 14.91 8.74
N TYR A 73 12.23 14.58 8.77
CA TYR A 73 11.15 15.49 8.38
C TYR A 73 10.79 16.41 9.54
N PHE A 74 10.45 17.67 9.25
CA PHE A 74 9.83 18.54 10.26
C PHE A 74 8.35 18.21 10.51
N GLY A 75 7.67 17.63 9.51
CA GLY A 75 6.27 17.20 9.61
C GLY A 75 6.15 15.74 10.05
N SER A 76 5.24 15.45 10.99
CA SER A 76 5.03 14.09 11.50
C SER A 76 4.30 13.17 10.51
N VAL A 77 3.44 13.74 9.66
CA VAL A 77 2.73 13.04 8.58
C VAL A 77 3.27 13.51 7.24
N SER A 78 4.26 12.79 6.72
CA SER A 78 4.94 13.16 5.47
C SER A 78 4.15 12.69 4.24
N PRO A 79 4.00 13.52 3.18
CA PRO A 79 3.57 13.06 1.87
C PRO A 79 4.42 11.91 1.31
N MET A 80 5.69 11.75 1.75
CA MET A 80 6.49 10.59 1.39
C MET A 80 5.91 9.29 1.95
N LEU A 81 5.45 9.28 3.22
CA LEU A 81 4.78 8.11 3.78
C LEU A 81 3.51 7.78 3.00
N LEU A 82 2.73 8.77 2.55
CA LEU A 82 1.54 8.51 1.74
C LEU A 82 1.89 7.76 0.45
N GLY A 83 3.01 8.10 -0.19
CA GLY A 83 3.52 7.36 -1.35
C GLY A 83 3.88 5.91 -1.01
N VAL A 84 4.51 5.67 0.14
CA VAL A 84 4.82 4.31 0.63
C VAL A 84 3.56 3.49 0.85
N VAL A 85 2.55 4.08 1.48
CA VAL A 85 1.27 3.44 1.79
C VAL A 85 0.51 3.09 0.51
N ASN A 86 0.45 4.01 -0.45
CA ASN A 86 -0.24 3.78 -1.72
C ASN A 86 0.45 2.74 -2.61
N ALA A 87 1.76 2.52 -2.44
CA ALA A 87 2.50 1.50 -3.19
C ALA A 87 2.17 0.06 -2.76
N LYS A 88 1.51 -0.13 -1.60
CA LYS A 88 1.06 -1.45 -1.09
C LYS A 88 2.17 -2.51 -1.02
N ASN A 89 3.42 -2.07 -0.76
CA ASN A 89 4.59 -2.95 -0.59
C ASN A 89 4.97 -3.19 0.87
N VAL A 90 4.36 -2.44 1.78
CA VAL A 90 4.56 -2.56 3.23
C VAL A 90 3.26 -2.25 3.96
N ASP A 91 3.06 -2.89 5.10
CA ASP A 91 1.99 -2.55 6.03
C ASP A 91 2.40 -1.37 6.90
N GLN A 92 1.48 -0.43 7.15
CA GLN A 92 1.80 0.73 7.99
C GLN A 92 2.21 0.36 9.42
N TYR A 93 1.73 -0.78 9.93
CA TYR A 93 2.10 -1.24 11.26
C TYR A 93 3.56 -1.68 11.36
N ASP A 94 4.23 -1.99 10.24
CA ASP A 94 5.65 -2.33 10.23
C ASP A 94 6.57 -1.11 10.17
N ILE A 95 6.00 0.10 10.05
CA ILE A 95 6.75 1.35 10.01
C ILE A 95 6.92 1.88 11.44
N LEU A 96 8.17 1.99 11.88
CA LEU A 96 8.57 2.61 13.14
C LEU A 96 8.85 4.09 12.91
N TYR A 97 8.34 4.94 13.81
CA TYR A 97 8.65 6.37 13.81
C TYR A 97 9.62 6.70 14.94
N PHE A 98 10.64 7.48 14.65
CA PHE A 98 11.60 7.97 15.63
C PHE A 98 11.47 9.48 15.74
N GLU A 99 11.21 9.96 16.94
CA GLU A 99 11.14 11.39 17.22
C GLU A 99 12.44 11.88 17.84
N PHE A 100 12.98 12.95 17.29
CA PHE A 100 14.17 13.63 17.82
C PHE A 100 13.81 15.06 18.18
N SER A 101 14.45 15.60 19.21
CA SER A 101 14.25 17.01 19.54
C SER A 101 14.73 17.88 18.38
N ILE A 102 13.93 18.89 18.03
CA ILE A 102 14.35 19.86 16.99
C ILE A 102 15.62 20.61 17.38
N THR A 103 16.02 20.62 18.66
CA THR A 103 17.26 21.26 19.11
C THR A 103 18.51 20.67 18.47
N LEU A 104 18.43 19.51 17.81
CA LEU A 104 19.51 18.99 16.98
C LEU A 104 20.00 19.98 15.90
N VAL A 105 19.15 20.92 15.45
CA VAL A 105 19.55 21.99 14.52
C VAL A 105 20.66 22.91 15.08
N GLU A 106 20.90 22.92 16.40
CA GLU A 106 21.97 23.70 17.01
C GLU A 106 23.35 23.06 16.85
N ARG A 107 23.43 21.83 16.35
CA ARG A 107 24.69 21.13 16.12
C ARG A 107 25.35 21.61 14.84
N GLU A 108 26.68 21.69 14.85
CA GLU A 108 27.50 22.11 13.70
C GLU A 108 27.42 21.14 12.50
N ASP A 109 27.02 19.89 12.75
CA ASP A 109 26.90 18.84 11.74
C ASP A 109 25.48 18.74 11.13
N VAL A 110 24.61 19.71 11.40
CA VAL A 110 23.23 19.73 10.94
C VAL A 110 22.97 20.90 10.01
N VAL A 111 22.24 20.62 8.93
CA VAL A 111 21.64 21.63 8.05
C VAL A 111 20.15 21.34 7.91
N PHE A 112 19.37 22.28 7.41
CA PHE A 112 17.95 22.06 7.10
C PHE A 112 17.50 22.82 5.87
N THR A 113 16.39 22.42 5.28
CA THR A 113 15.93 22.91 3.98
C THR A 113 14.54 23.54 4.02
N SER A 114 14.27 24.51 3.13
CA SER A 114 12.94 25.15 3.01
C SER A 114 11.87 24.24 2.38
N ALA A 115 12.28 23.19 1.67
CA ALA A 115 11.44 22.19 1.04
C ALA A 115 12.21 20.86 0.92
N SER A 116 11.59 19.81 0.38
CA SER A 116 12.28 18.50 0.27
C SER A 116 13.58 18.57 -0.52
N ALA A 117 14.62 17.93 0.02
CA ALA A 117 15.95 17.86 -0.55
C ALA A 117 16.05 16.83 -1.70
N ASN A 118 15.01 16.76 -2.54
CA ASN A 118 14.91 15.86 -3.69
C ASN A 118 14.22 16.49 -4.91
N THR A 119 13.99 17.81 -4.89
CA THR A 119 13.47 18.59 -6.01
C THR A 119 14.49 18.68 -7.16
N GLU A 120 14.02 19.05 -8.35
CA GLU A 120 14.93 19.33 -9.49
C GLU A 120 15.73 20.61 -9.27
N ILE A 121 15.05 21.66 -8.80
CA ILE A 121 15.67 22.91 -8.35
C ILE A 121 15.94 22.76 -6.85
N PRO A 122 17.21 22.77 -6.40
CA PRO A 122 17.52 22.61 -4.98
C PRO A 122 16.79 23.65 -4.12
N PRO A 123 16.25 23.25 -2.95
CA PRO A 123 15.68 24.19 -2.01
C PRO A 123 16.77 25.07 -1.38
N ASP A 124 16.35 26.07 -0.61
CA ASP A 124 17.29 26.82 0.23
C ASP A 124 17.80 25.93 1.37
N PHE A 125 19.09 26.02 1.66
CA PHE A 125 19.76 25.31 2.76
C PHE A 125 20.21 26.29 3.84
N TYR A 126 19.94 25.94 5.08
CA TYR A 126 20.25 26.75 6.26
C TYR A 126 21.09 25.95 7.26
N HIS A 127 21.97 26.67 7.98
CA HIS A 127 22.76 26.13 9.09
C HIS A 127 22.58 26.94 10.39
N ASP A 128 21.97 28.14 10.32
CA ASP A 128 21.68 28.93 11.52
C ASP A 128 20.27 28.59 12.04
N PRO A 129 20.12 28.14 13.30
CA PRO A 129 18.82 27.85 13.90
C PRO A 129 17.79 28.99 13.82
N ALA A 130 18.24 30.25 13.71
CA ALA A 130 17.33 31.39 13.52
C ALA A 130 16.55 31.31 12.19
N SER A 131 17.09 30.66 11.16
CA SER A 131 16.43 30.48 9.87
C SER A 131 15.27 29.49 9.91
N LEU A 132 14.97 28.85 11.05
CA LEU A 132 13.70 28.13 11.22
C LEU A 132 12.48 29.04 11.03
N ALA A 133 12.63 30.35 11.21
CA ALA A 133 11.60 31.34 10.91
C ALA A 133 11.25 31.44 9.42
N GLU A 134 12.13 30.99 8.53
CA GLU A 134 11.92 31.01 7.07
C GLU A 134 11.12 29.80 6.57
N LEU A 135 10.94 28.76 7.40
CA LEU A 135 10.18 27.58 7.02
C LEU A 135 8.68 27.85 7.01
N ASP A 136 7.99 27.26 6.04
CA ASP A 136 6.54 27.31 5.96
C ASP A 136 5.90 26.32 6.94
N TRP A 137 5.78 26.73 8.19
CA TRP A 137 5.18 25.92 9.25
C TRP A 137 3.70 25.60 9.02
N ASP A 138 2.95 26.45 8.31
CA ASP A 138 1.55 26.18 7.98
C ASP A 138 1.44 25.01 6.98
N ALA A 139 2.37 24.94 6.01
CA ALA A 139 2.49 23.79 5.14
C ALA A 139 2.94 22.55 5.94
N ILE A 140 4.06 22.64 6.67
CA ILE A 140 4.66 21.52 7.42
C ILE A 140 3.65 20.90 8.41
N ASP A 141 2.87 21.72 9.12
CA ASP A 141 1.89 21.26 10.12
C ASP A 141 0.54 20.84 9.49
N SER A 142 0.37 20.96 8.17
CA SER A 142 -0.85 20.59 7.47
C SER A 142 -1.14 19.09 7.57
N LYS A 143 -2.33 18.76 8.06
CA LYS A 143 -2.83 17.38 8.18
C LYS A 143 -3.62 16.90 6.95
N LYS A 144 -3.81 17.77 5.95
CA LYS A 144 -4.54 17.41 4.73
C LYS A 144 -3.72 16.38 3.95
N TRP A 145 -4.36 15.34 3.44
CA TRP A 145 -3.64 14.32 2.65
C TRP A 145 -3.23 14.89 1.30
N GLY A 146 -4.16 15.55 0.61
CA GLY A 146 -3.88 16.28 -0.62
C GLY A 146 -3.07 17.55 -0.41
N SER A 147 -2.42 17.99 -1.49
CA SER A 147 -1.74 19.29 -1.59
C SER A 147 -2.35 20.07 -2.76
N PRO A 148 -2.49 21.40 -2.66
CA PRO A 148 -3.07 22.22 -3.73
C PRO A 148 -2.22 22.20 -5.01
N ASP A 149 -0.90 22.09 -4.86
CA ASP A 149 0.09 22.02 -5.92
C ASP A 149 1.34 21.27 -5.41
N ASP A 150 2.28 21.02 -6.32
CA ASP A 150 3.50 20.27 -6.03
C ASP A 150 4.50 21.06 -5.17
N ASP A 151 4.58 22.37 -5.35
CA ASP A 151 5.45 23.25 -4.55
C ASP A 151 5.03 23.26 -3.07
N PHE A 152 3.72 23.28 -2.79
CA PHE A 152 3.19 23.10 -1.45
C PHE A 152 3.56 21.72 -0.92
N ARG A 153 3.38 20.64 -1.71
CA ARG A 153 3.76 19.28 -1.31
C ARG A 153 5.24 19.22 -0.90
N HIS A 154 6.13 19.88 -1.64
CA HIS A 154 7.56 19.93 -1.33
C HIS A 154 7.89 20.75 -0.08
N ARG A 155 7.24 21.90 0.16
CA ARG A 155 7.40 22.67 1.42
C ARG A 155 6.97 21.87 2.66
N ARG A 156 5.91 21.07 2.56
CA ARG A 156 5.50 20.15 3.65
C ARG A 156 6.56 19.12 4.01
N MET A 157 7.41 18.78 3.04
CA MET A 157 8.48 17.81 3.16
C MET A 157 9.83 18.48 3.42
N ALA A 158 9.86 19.68 3.99
CA ALA A 158 11.09 20.28 4.51
C ALA A 158 11.81 19.30 5.45
N GLU A 159 13.13 19.23 5.32
CA GLU A 159 13.98 18.23 5.97
C GLU A 159 15.05 18.90 6.84
N MET A 160 15.32 18.33 8.00
CA MET A 160 16.57 18.46 8.73
C MET A 160 17.50 17.33 8.28
N LEU A 161 18.76 17.64 8.02
CA LEU A 161 19.77 16.75 7.47
C LEU A 161 20.95 16.69 8.44
N VAL A 162 21.22 15.51 9.02
CA VAL A 162 22.34 15.29 9.95
C VAL A 162 23.49 14.63 9.20
N TYR A 163 24.68 15.22 9.23
CA TYR A 163 25.82 14.71 8.48
C TYR A 163 26.30 13.35 9.00
N SER A 164 26.61 12.45 8.08
CA SER A 164 27.20 11.12 8.32
C SER A 164 26.34 10.13 9.10
N ALA A 165 26.03 10.38 10.39
CA ALA A 165 25.36 9.40 11.24
C ALA A 165 24.69 10.01 12.49
N LEU A 166 23.68 9.31 13.02
CA LEU A 166 23.05 9.62 14.31
C LEU A 166 22.69 8.32 15.05
N PRO A 167 23.10 8.12 16.32
CA PRO A 167 22.77 6.90 17.05
C PRO A 167 21.26 6.82 17.35
N VAL A 168 20.71 5.61 17.41
CA VAL A 168 19.29 5.40 17.70
C VAL A 168 18.89 5.91 19.09
N THR A 169 19.82 5.91 20.04
CA THR A 169 19.65 6.42 21.41
C THR A 169 19.54 7.95 21.47
N ALA A 170 19.83 8.67 20.38
CA ALA A 170 19.55 10.10 20.30
C ALA A 170 18.05 10.40 20.10
N ALA A 171 17.24 9.40 19.72
CA ALA A 171 15.79 9.57 19.64
C ALA A 171 15.21 9.76 21.05
N ALA A 172 14.25 10.68 21.16
CA ALA A 172 13.49 10.86 22.39
C ALA A 172 12.52 9.70 22.62
N ARG A 173 12.01 9.09 21.54
CA ARG A 173 11.08 7.96 21.55
C ARG A 173 11.00 7.25 20.20
N CYS A 174 10.61 5.98 20.25
CA CYS A 174 10.20 5.18 19.10
C CYS A 174 8.68 4.98 19.18
N ILE A 175 7.93 5.54 18.22
CA ILE A 175 6.48 5.42 18.12
C ILE A 175 6.15 4.17 17.31
N VAL A 176 5.27 3.33 17.84
CA VAL A 176 4.79 2.11 17.20
C VAL A 176 3.27 2.12 17.03
N TRP A 177 2.78 1.35 16.06
CA TRP A 177 1.38 1.35 15.66
C TRP A 177 0.43 0.81 16.74
N ASN A 178 0.76 -0.34 17.34
CA ASN A 178 -0.06 -1.01 18.35
C ASN A 178 0.80 -1.89 19.29
N GLU A 179 0.16 -2.51 20.28
CA GLU A 179 0.83 -3.36 21.28
C GLU A 179 1.55 -4.56 20.64
N TRP A 180 1.00 -5.16 19.59
CA TRP A 180 1.65 -6.28 18.91
C TRP A 180 2.99 -5.87 18.28
N VAL A 181 3.03 -4.70 17.62
CA VAL A 181 4.29 -4.14 17.09
C VAL A 181 5.24 -3.78 18.23
N LYS A 182 4.73 -3.25 19.35
CA LYS A 182 5.55 -2.94 20.53
C LYS A 182 6.29 -4.18 21.06
N GLU A 183 5.61 -5.30 21.18
CA GLU A 183 6.23 -6.55 21.61
C GLU A 183 7.27 -7.04 20.60
N ARG A 184 6.98 -7.00 19.29
CA ARG A 184 7.98 -7.31 18.26
C ARG A 184 9.22 -6.44 18.35
N VAL A 185 9.06 -5.13 18.56
CA VAL A 185 10.19 -4.20 18.75
C VAL A 185 10.99 -4.56 20.00
N LYS A 186 10.33 -4.87 21.14
CA LYS A 186 11.03 -5.29 22.36
C LYS A 186 11.80 -6.59 22.17
N GLU A 187 11.23 -7.56 21.47
CA GLU A 187 11.89 -8.84 21.16
C GLU A 187 13.17 -8.61 20.34
N ILE A 188 13.10 -7.76 19.32
CA ILE A 188 14.27 -7.40 18.51
C ILE A 188 15.27 -6.61 19.37
N VAL A 189 14.84 -5.59 20.12
CA VAL A 189 15.75 -4.74 20.92
C VAL A 189 16.49 -5.56 21.98
N GLY A 190 15.78 -6.45 22.69
CA GLY A 190 16.33 -7.19 23.82
C GLY A 190 16.81 -6.26 24.94
N ASP A 191 18.02 -6.51 25.45
CA ASP A 191 18.63 -5.71 26.54
C ASP A 191 19.43 -4.49 26.03
N ARG A 192 19.40 -4.19 24.72
CA ARG A 192 20.15 -3.09 24.13
C ARG A 192 19.52 -1.74 24.49
N GLU A 193 20.37 -0.71 24.62
CA GLU A 193 19.88 0.65 24.87
C GLU A 193 19.05 1.14 23.67
N PHE A 194 17.83 1.60 23.97
CA PHE A 194 16.86 2.01 22.96
C PHE A 194 15.97 3.12 23.52
N PRO A 195 15.51 4.07 22.68
CA PRO A 195 14.52 5.05 23.10
C PRO A 195 13.25 4.39 23.66
N PRO A 196 12.52 5.07 24.58
CA PRO A 196 11.20 4.61 25.03
C PRO A 196 10.27 4.27 23.86
N ILE A 197 9.62 3.10 23.94
CA ILE A 197 8.65 2.65 22.95
C ILE A 197 7.26 3.12 23.36
N GLU A 198 6.70 4.04 22.58
CA GLU A 198 5.44 4.73 22.86
C GLU A 198 4.42 4.55 21.73
N PHE A 199 3.17 4.90 22.01
CA PHE A 199 2.11 4.96 21.00
C PHE A 199 1.89 6.40 20.53
N GLU A 200 1.20 6.54 19.40
CA GLU A 200 0.85 7.84 18.84
C GLU A 200 0.09 8.74 19.83
N ASP A 201 0.52 10.01 19.94
CA ASP A 201 -0.25 11.03 20.67
C ASP A 201 -1.40 11.56 19.79
N ARG A 202 -2.60 11.72 20.37
CA ARG A 202 -3.78 12.22 19.63
C ARG A 202 -3.55 13.58 18.95
N ARG A 203 -2.66 14.42 19.48
CA ARG A 203 -2.31 15.74 18.94
C ARG A 203 -1.29 15.65 17.80
N ARG A 204 -0.49 14.57 17.77
CA ARG A 204 0.63 14.37 16.83
C ARG A 204 0.49 13.02 16.12
N LYS A 205 -0.10 13.08 14.93
CA LYS A 205 -0.32 11.92 14.07
C LYS A 205 0.95 11.56 13.31
N HIS A 206 1.15 10.27 13.06
CA HIS A 206 2.27 9.71 12.30
C HIS A 206 1.77 8.92 11.08
N TRP A 207 0.61 8.27 11.20
CA TRP A 207 0.09 7.40 10.15
C TRP A 207 -1.17 7.94 9.45
N PHE A 208 -1.45 7.37 8.27
CA PHE A 208 -2.67 7.63 7.53
C PHE A 208 -3.71 6.57 7.87
N THR A 209 -4.71 6.91 8.69
CA THR A 209 -5.77 5.97 9.07
C THR A 209 -7.08 6.26 8.33
N ASN A 210 -8.00 5.30 8.29
CA ASN A 210 -9.36 5.48 7.79
C ASN A 210 -10.26 6.31 8.73
N PHE A 211 -9.73 7.38 9.34
CA PHE A 211 -10.43 8.21 10.32
C PHE A 211 -11.71 8.84 9.77
N ALA A 212 -11.77 9.10 8.45
CA ALA A 212 -12.95 9.62 7.78
C ALA A 212 -14.14 8.64 7.87
N GLN A 213 -13.86 7.34 8.01
CA GLN A 213 -14.84 6.27 8.22
C GLN A 213 -14.96 5.88 9.71
N GLY A 214 -14.41 6.69 10.62
CA GLY A 214 -14.42 6.43 12.07
C GLY A 214 -13.42 5.37 12.54
N GLY A 215 -12.57 4.86 11.64
CA GLY A 215 -11.62 3.79 11.95
C GLY A 215 -10.22 4.27 12.34
N THR A 216 -9.45 3.36 12.96
CA THR A 216 -8.03 3.54 13.31
C THR A 216 -7.12 2.62 12.51
N SER A 217 -7.66 1.93 11.50
CA SER A 217 -6.90 1.02 10.65
C SER A 217 -6.18 1.78 9.55
N SER A 218 -5.20 1.14 8.90
CA SER A 218 -4.53 1.70 7.73
C SER A 218 -5.54 2.16 6.67
N VAL A 219 -5.31 3.33 6.07
CA VAL A 219 -6.11 3.87 4.96
C VAL A 219 -6.08 2.98 3.72
N VAL A 220 -4.96 2.30 3.49
CA VAL A 220 -4.73 1.36 2.40
C VAL A 220 -4.14 0.09 3.00
N LYS A 221 -4.70 -1.07 2.68
CA LYS A 221 -4.20 -2.34 3.21
C LYS A 221 -2.88 -2.72 2.55
N GLY A 222 -1.87 -2.94 3.39
CA GLY A 222 -0.59 -3.51 2.98
C GLY A 222 -0.70 -5.01 2.70
N PRO A 223 0.38 -5.64 2.23
CA PRO A 223 0.37 -7.05 1.81
C PRO A 223 -0.03 -8.01 2.94
N GLY A 224 0.43 -7.77 4.17
CA GLY A 224 0.08 -8.59 5.33
C GLY A 224 -1.37 -8.42 5.76
N GLU A 225 -1.92 -7.20 5.77
CA GLU A 225 -3.35 -6.96 6.01
C GLU A 225 -4.22 -7.66 4.95
N VAL A 226 -3.88 -7.53 3.66
CA VAL A 226 -4.63 -8.18 2.57
C VAL A 226 -4.60 -9.70 2.72
N ALA A 227 -3.42 -10.28 2.96
CA ALA A 227 -3.27 -11.73 3.15
C ALA A 227 -4.05 -12.25 4.37
N GLY A 228 -4.07 -11.49 5.48
CA GLY A 228 -4.89 -11.82 6.65
C GLY A 228 -6.37 -11.89 6.31
N ILE A 229 -6.90 -10.85 5.67
CA ILE A 229 -8.33 -10.78 5.28
C ILE A 229 -8.69 -11.90 4.30
N PHE A 230 -7.82 -12.19 3.33
CA PHE A 230 -7.99 -13.30 2.40
C PHE A 230 -8.04 -14.66 3.11
N ASN A 231 -7.12 -14.91 4.04
CA ASN A 231 -7.07 -16.16 4.81
C ASN A 231 -8.27 -16.32 5.74
N ASP A 232 -8.72 -15.24 6.38
CA ASP A 232 -9.92 -15.23 7.20
C ASP A 232 -11.16 -15.58 6.36
N ALA A 233 -11.30 -14.99 5.17
CA ALA A 233 -12.39 -15.32 4.25
C ALA A 233 -12.33 -16.78 3.77
N CYS A 234 -11.13 -17.29 3.46
CA CYS A 234 -10.95 -18.70 3.10
C CYS A 234 -11.37 -19.63 4.25
N SER A 235 -10.98 -19.31 5.49
CA SER A 235 -11.32 -20.09 6.68
C SER A 235 -12.82 -20.07 6.93
N TYR A 236 -13.43 -18.88 6.88
CA TYR A 236 -14.87 -18.74 7.03
C TYR A 236 -15.64 -19.56 6.00
N VAL A 237 -15.30 -19.46 4.70
CA VAL A 237 -15.97 -20.23 3.66
C VAL A 237 -15.76 -21.73 3.86
N ALA A 238 -14.56 -22.17 4.23
CA ALA A 238 -14.29 -23.59 4.49
C ALA A 238 -15.13 -24.14 5.65
N GLU A 239 -15.42 -23.32 6.67
CA GLU A 239 -16.22 -23.70 7.84
C GLU A 239 -17.73 -23.74 7.57
N HIS A 240 -18.24 -22.92 6.64
CA HIS A 240 -19.68 -22.69 6.44
C HIS A 240 -20.22 -23.13 5.07
N THR A 241 -19.37 -23.71 4.21
CA THR A 241 -19.82 -24.19 2.90
C THR A 241 -20.81 -25.35 3.05
N GLY A 242 -21.96 -25.25 2.40
CA GLY A 242 -23.01 -26.29 2.42
C GLY A 242 -24.08 -26.07 3.49
N ASP A 243 -23.89 -25.11 4.41
CA ASP A 243 -24.86 -24.80 5.47
C ASP A 243 -26.22 -24.33 4.93
N HIS A 244 -26.23 -23.78 3.71
CA HIS A 244 -27.40 -23.21 3.05
C HIS A 244 -27.80 -23.95 1.77
N GLU A 245 -27.39 -25.22 1.59
CA GLU A 245 -27.66 -25.99 0.36
C GLU A 245 -29.15 -25.98 -0.04
N ASP A 246 -30.06 -26.11 0.93
CA ASP A 246 -31.51 -26.13 0.70
C ASP A 246 -32.13 -24.75 0.40
N THR A 247 -31.45 -23.65 0.75
CA THR A 247 -31.96 -22.27 0.64
C THR A 247 -31.21 -21.42 -0.39
N ALA A 248 -30.10 -21.92 -0.92
CA ALA A 248 -29.24 -21.21 -1.84
C ALA A 248 -29.98 -20.85 -3.14
N SER A 249 -29.72 -19.65 -3.66
CA SER A 249 -30.30 -19.17 -4.92
C SER A 249 -29.74 -19.89 -6.14
N PHE A 250 -28.53 -20.44 -6.02
CA PHE A 250 -27.83 -21.19 -7.06
C PHE A 250 -27.40 -22.55 -6.50
N GLU A 251 -27.76 -23.63 -7.18
CA GLU A 251 -27.41 -25.01 -6.78
C GLU A 251 -25.88 -25.20 -6.67
N ASN A 252 -25.14 -24.62 -7.61
CA ASN A 252 -23.69 -24.75 -7.71
C ASN A 252 -23.08 -23.61 -8.54
N LEU A 253 -21.76 -23.62 -8.70
CA LEU A 253 -21.04 -22.59 -9.48
C LEU A 253 -21.46 -22.52 -10.96
N ARG A 254 -21.97 -23.60 -11.57
CA ARG A 254 -22.47 -23.52 -12.96
C ARG A 254 -23.73 -22.67 -13.01
N SER A 255 -24.69 -22.90 -12.13
CA SER A 255 -25.91 -22.09 -12.07
C SER A 255 -25.63 -20.63 -11.69
N LEU A 256 -24.65 -20.36 -10.82
CA LEU A 256 -24.22 -19.00 -10.50
C LEU A 256 -23.69 -18.27 -11.75
N ARG A 257 -22.75 -18.88 -12.48
CA ARG A 257 -22.23 -18.30 -13.73
C ARG A 257 -23.35 -18.05 -14.74
N ASP A 258 -24.24 -19.03 -14.94
CA ASP A 258 -25.33 -18.91 -15.90
C ASP A 258 -26.33 -17.80 -15.48
N GLY A 259 -26.54 -17.61 -14.18
CA GLY A 259 -27.27 -16.48 -13.61
C GLY A 259 -26.61 -15.13 -13.91
N LEU A 260 -25.31 -14.99 -13.62
CA LEU A 260 -24.54 -13.76 -13.89
C LEU A 260 -24.51 -13.39 -15.39
N ARG A 261 -24.45 -14.39 -16.28
CA ARG A 261 -24.58 -14.20 -17.73
C ARG A 261 -25.93 -13.64 -18.13
N ALA A 262 -27.00 -14.18 -17.55
CA ALA A 262 -28.37 -13.80 -17.87
C ALA A 262 -28.73 -12.41 -17.29
N ASP A 263 -28.34 -12.17 -16.04
CA ASP A 263 -28.54 -10.92 -15.33
C ASP A 263 -27.38 -10.67 -14.36
N PHE A 264 -26.59 -9.63 -14.65
CA PHE A 264 -25.51 -9.22 -13.76
C PHE A 264 -26.02 -8.92 -12.34
N GLY A 265 -27.23 -8.36 -12.20
CA GLY A 265 -27.83 -8.01 -10.91
C GLY A 265 -28.49 -9.17 -10.16
N CYS A 266 -28.21 -10.43 -10.53
CA CYS A 266 -28.87 -11.60 -9.92
C CYS A 266 -28.48 -11.89 -8.46
N LEU A 267 -27.46 -11.21 -7.92
CA LEU A 267 -27.07 -11.26 -6.51
C LEU A 267 -27.33 -9.90 -5.84
N PRO A 268 -27.60 -9.85 -4.53
CA PRO A 268 -27.74 -8.60 -3.80
C PRO A 268 -26.54 -7.65 -4.00
N HIS A 269 -25.32 -8.17 -3.90
CA HIS A 269 -24.08 -7.38 -4.05
C HIS A 269 -23.85 -6.87 -5.46
N THR A 270 -24.18 -7.64 -6.50
CA THR A 270 -24.02 -7.20 -7.89
C THR A 270 -25.13 -6.26 -8.34
N ALA A 271 -26.35 -6.41 -7.80
CA ALA A 271 -27.47 -5.49 -8.04
C ALA A 271 -27.11 -4.04 -7.62
N GLU A 272 -26.38 -3.88 -6.51
CA GLU A 272 -25.92 -2.58 -6.03
C GLU A 272 -24.99 -1.86 -7.02
N LEU A 273 -24.25 -2.62 -7.84
CA LEU A 273 -23.30 -2.09 -8.83
C LEU A 273 -23.97 -1.65 -10.15
N VAL A 274 -25.20 -2.11 -10.43
CA VAL A 274 -25.91 -1.79 -11.68
C VAL A 274 -26.14 -0.29 -11.79
N GLY A 275 -25.47 0.39 -12.73
CA GLY A 275 -25.56 1.84 -12.89
C GLY A 275 -24.82 2.64 -11.80
N LEU A 276 -23.91 2.02 -11.04
CA LEU A 276 -23.06 2.72 -10.09
C LEU A 276 -22.01 3.53 -10.86
N ARG A 277 -22.10 4.85 -10.83
CA ARG A 277 -21.15 5.73 -11.55
C ARG A 277 -19.80 5.74 -10.83
N SER A 278 -18.72 5.61 -11.59
CA SER A 278 -17.35 5.70 -11.06
C SER A 278 -16.67 7.02 -11.45
N ALA A 279 -15.92 7.59 -10.50
CA ALA A 279 -15.05 8.74 -10.68
C ALA A 279 -13.69 8.32 -11.25
N ASN A 280 -13.68 7.56 -12.35
CA ASN A 280 -12.44 7.26 -13.07
C ASN A 280 -12.15 8.32 -14.12
N GLY A 281 -10.94 8.88 -14.09
CA GLY A 281 -10.49 9.92 -15.02
C GLY A 281 -10.32 9.42 -16.46
N VAL A 282 -10.15 8.10 -16.63
CA VAL A 282 -9.89 7.44 -17.92
C VAL A 282 -11.20 7.06 -18.63
N HIS A 283 -12.19 6.56 -17.89
CA HIS A 283 -13.48 6.11 -18.44
C HIS A 283 -14.66 6.52 -17.55
N ARG A 284 -15.73 7.05 -18.16
CA ARG A 284 -16.96 7.49 -17.47
C ARG A 284 -18.01 6.38 -17.34
N LYS A 285 -17.58 5.13 -17.38
CA LYS A 285 -18.48 3.96 -17.37
C LYS A 285 -18.97 3.69 -15.94
N THR A 286 -20.13 3.06 -15.83
CA THR A 286 -20.60 2.52 -14.54
C THR A 286 -19.87 1.21 -14.24
N VAL A 287 -19.82 0.82 -12.97
CA VAL A 287 -19.09 -0.38 -12.53
C VAL A 287 -19.57 -1.62 -13.28
N ASP A 288 -20.88 -1.81 -13.42
CA ASP A 288 -21.45 -2.94 -14.16
C ASP A 288 -21.09 -3.00 -15.65
N VAL A 289 -20.90 -1.84 -16.29
CA VAL A 289 -20.48 -1.77 -17.69
C VAL A 289 -19.02 -2.16 -17.82
N HIS A 290 -18.15 -1.64 -16.94
CA HIS A 290 -16.74 -2.04 -16.87
C HIS A 290 -16.62 -3.56 -16.64
N THR A 291 -17.34 -4.10 -15.67
CA THR A 291 -17.34 -5.54 -15.37
C THR A 291 -17.69 -6.40 -16.60
N LYS A 292 -18.71 -6.00 -17.37
CA LYS A 292 -19.09 -6.72 -18.61
C LYS A 292 -18.04 -6.64 -19.72
N GLU A 293 -17.29 -5.54 -19.79
CA GLU A 293 -16.17 -5.41 -20.72
C GLU A 293 -15.00 -6.30 -20.30
N VAL A 294 -14.68 -6.37 -19.01
CA VAL A 294 -13.66 -7.31 -18.48
C VAL A 294 -14.03 -8.75 -18.79
N VAL A 295 -15.29 -9.13 -18.55
CA VAL A 295 -15.78 -10.47 -18.91
C VAL A 295 -15.66 -10.72 -20.41
N SER A 296 -16.06 -9.77 -21.26
CA SER A 296 -15.96 -9.93 -22.72
C SER A 296 -14.51 -10.07 -23.18
N GLY A 297 -13.62 -9.19 -22.69
CA GLY A 297 -12.21 -9.23 -23.01
C GLY A 297 -11.53 -10.52 -22.56
N LEU A 298 -11.89 -11.03 -21.37
CA LEU A 298 -11.42 -12.33 -20.86
C LEU A 298 -11.84 -13.49 -21.78
N LEU A 299 -13.11 -13.53 -22.21
CA LEU A 299 -13.63 -14.57 -23.08
C LEU A 299 -13.05 -14.53 -24.51
N GLU A 300 -12.50 -13.38 -24.92
CA GLU A 300 -11.85 -13.18 -26.22
C GLU A 300 -10.34 -13.52 -26.20
N LEU A 301 -9.75 -13.80 -25.04
CA LEU A 301 -8.33 -14.18 -24.97
C LEU A 301 -8.11 -15.57 -25.57
N ASP A 302 -7.14 -15.72 -26.49
CA ASP A 302 -6.75 -17.02 -27.05
C ASP A 302 -6.37 -18.03 -25.94
N GLU A 303 -5.78 -17.56 -24.85
CA GLU A 303 -5.41 -18.40 -23.70
C GLU A 303 -6.62 -18.90 -22.91
N TYR A 304 -7.79 -18.24 -23.01
CA TYR A 304 -9.01 -18.66 -22.31
C TYR A 304 -9.45 -20.07 -22.72
N ASP A 305 -9.33 -20.37 -24.03
CA ASP A 305 -9.66 -21.67 -24.61
C ASP A 305 -8.70 -22.79 -24.15
N SER A 306 -7.55 -22.45 -23.59
CA SER A 306 -6.57 -23.41 -23.08
C SER A 306 -6.81 -23.85 -21.64
N PHE A 307 -7.72 -23.17 -20.91
CA PHE A 307 -8.12 -23.55 -19.56
C PHE A 307 -9.13 -24.70 -19.58
N ASP A 308 -9.12 -25.54 -18.56
CA ASP A 308 -10.15 -26.57 -18.43
C ASP A 308 -11.53 -25.96 -18.08
N VAL A 309 -12.60 -26.77 -18.23
CA VAL A 309 -13.98 -26.32 -18.01
C VAL A 309 -14.26 -25.85 -16.57
N LYS A 310 -13.47 -26.32 -15.58
CA LYS A 310 -13.56 -25.84 -14.20
C LYS A 310 -12.90 -24.47 -14.09
N GLN A 311 -11.67 -24.31 -14.60
CA GLN A 311 -10.92 -23.06 -14.59
C GLN A 311 -11.63 -21.94 -15.35
N GLN A 312 -12.14 -22.21 -16.57
CA GLN A 312 -12.95 -21.27 -17.35
C GLN A 312 -14.15 -20.75 -16.54
N ARG A 313 -14.84 -21.65 -15.82
CA ARG A 313 -15.98 -21.27 -14.98
C ARG A 313 -15.55 -20.39 -13.80
N LEU A 314 -14.45 -20.70 -13.14
CA LEU A 314 -13.94 -19.90 -12.01
C LEU A 314 -13.50 -18.52 -12.48
N LEU A 315 -12.78 -18.45 -13.60
CA LEU A 315 -12.34 -17.21 -14.25
C LEU A 315 -13.52 -16.30 -14.58
N GLU A 316 -14.55 -16.83 -15.23
CA GLU A 316 -15.70 -16.03 -15.63
C GLU A 316 -16.50 -15.52 -14.43
N ILE A 317 -16.73 -16.37 -13.41
CA ILE A 317 -17.36 -15.93 -12.16
C ILE A 317 -16.51 -14.85 -11.48
N ALA A 318 -15.20 -15.05 -11.38
CA ALA A 318 -14.30 -14.06 -10.79
C ALA A 318 -14.32 -12.74 -11.58
N ALA A 319 -14.36 -12.79 -12.91
CA ALA A 319 -14.47 -11.59 -13.75
C ALA A 319 -15.78 -10.83 -13.52
N TYR A 320 -16.91 -11.52 -13.32
CA TYR A 320 -18.15 -10.86 -12.90
C TYR A 320 -18.06 -10.28 -11.49
N LEU A 321 -17.25 -10.85 -10.60
CA LEU A 321 -17.22 -10.50 -9.19
C LEU A 321 -16.00 -9.65 -8.77
N HIS A 322 -15.02 -9.40 -9.65
CA HIS A 322 -13.74 -8.77 -9.27
C HIS A 322 -13.92 -7.42 -8.57
N ASP A 323 -14.94 -6.67 -9.01
CA ASP A 323 -15.22 -5.30 -8.59
C ASP A 323 -16.33 -5.18 -7.53
N ILE A 324 -16.85 -6.30 -6.99
CA ILE A 324 -18.00 -6.26 -6.07
C ILE A 324 -17.74 -5.43 -4.82
N GLY A 325 -16.49 -5.40 -4.36
CA GLY A 325 -16.08 -4.59 -3.22
C GLY A 325 -16.09 -3.08 -3.48
N LYS A 326 -16.46 -2.60 -4.68
CA LYS A 326 -16.82 -1.19 -4.92
C LYS A 326 -18.22 -0.85 -4.40
N GLY A 327 -19.06 -1.85 -4.12
CA GLY A 327 -20.37 -1.69 -3.48
C GLY A 327 -20.28 -1.70 -1.94
N PRO A 328 -21.42 -1.63 -1.24
CA PRO A 328 -22.74 -1.26 -1.76
C PRO A 328 -22.78 0.20 -2.22
N ARG A 329 -23.84 0.59 -2.95
CA ARG A 329 -23.97 1.96 -3.48
C ARG A 329 -23.98 3.02 -2.39
N SER A 330 -24.58 2.70 -1.25
CA SER A 330 -24.74 3.58 -0.10
C SER A 330 -23.42 4.14 0.46
N ARG A 331 -22.28 3.44 0.24
CA ARG A 331 -20.94 3.96 0.58
C ARG A 331 -20.61 5.28 -0.10
N TRP A 332 -21.29 5.59 -1.20
CA TRP A 332 -20.99 6.73 -2.05
C TRP A 332 -22.01 7.86 -1.95
N ASP A 333 -23.00 7.75 -1.03
CA ASP A 333 -24.08 8.72 -0.88
C ASP A 333 -23.56 10.12 -0.55
N GLU A 334 -22.57 10.23 0.34
CA GLU A 334 -21.92 11.51 0.69
C GLU A 334 -21.19 12.16 -0.50
N ASN A 335 -20.83 11.34 -1.50
CA ASN A 335 -20.19 11.77 -2.74
C ASN A 335 -21.20 11.96 -3.90
N GLY A 336 -22.51 12.09 -3.59
CA GLY A 336 -23.57 12.24 -4.60
C GLY A 336 -23.84 10.97 -5.40
N GLY A 337 -23.58 9.79 -4.80
CA GLY A 337 -23.70 8.48 -5.44
C GLY A 337 -22.61 8.22 -6.49
N LEU A 338 -21.46 8.89 -6.38
CA LEU A 338 -20.31 8.72 -7.26
C LEU A 338 -19.22 7.92 -6.55
N GLN A 339 -18.96 6.70 -7.03
CA GLN A 339 -17.91 5.82 -6.54
C GLN A 339 -16.54 6.48 -6.75
N LYS A 340 -15.73 6.59 -5.69
CA LYS A 340 -14.37 7.16 -5.74
C LYS A 340 -13.34 6.04 -5.86
N VAL A 341 -12.14 6.36 -6.33
CA VAL A 341 -11.02 5.43 -6.32
C VAL A 341 -10.86 4.84 -4.92
N ASP A 342 -10.86 3.52 -4.86
CA ASP A 342 -10.85 2.73 -3.64
C ASP A 342 -9.79 1.64 -3.76
N PRO A 343 -8.57 1.87 -3.24
CA PRO A 343 -7.48 0.90 -3.34
C PRO A 343 -7.73 -0.38 -2.51
N ASP A 344 -8.75 -0.36 -1.63
CA ASP A 344 -9.12 -1.46 -0.76
C ASP A 344 -10.40 -2.18 -1.22
N HIS A 345 -10.92 -1.87 -2.41
CA HIS A 345 -12.08 -2.59 -2.95
C HIS A 345 -11.86 -4.12 -3.06
N PRO A 346 -10.64 -4.66 -3.34
CA PRO A 346 -10.47 -6.12 -3.39
C PRO A 346 -10.64 -6.78 -2.01
N VAL A 347 -10.21 -6.12 -0.92
CA VAL A 347 -10.44 -6.63 0.44
C VAL A 347 -11.86 -6.35 0.91
N GLY A 348 -12.48 -5.25 0.47
CA GLY A 348 -13.90 -4.97 0.68
C GLY A 348 -14.82 -6.01 0.05
N ALA A 349 -14.36 -6.70 -1.00
CA ALA A 349 -15.08 -7.79 -1.65
C ALA A 349 -15.09 -9.09 -0.82
N MET A 350 -14.13 -9.29 0.08
CA MET A 350 -13.97 -10.57 0.80
C MET A 350 -15.17 -10.99 1.65
N PRO A 351 -15.79 -10.12 2.48
CA PRO A 351 -17.03 -10.49 3.17
C PRO A 351 -18.19 -10.79 2.20
N MET A 352 -18.28 -10.08 1.06
CA MET A 352 -19.32 -10.33 0.05
C MET A 352 -19.10 -11.67 -0.66
N MET A 353 -17.85 -12.00 -0.99
CA MET A 353 -17.48 -13.29 -1.57
C MET A 353 -17.77 -14.41 -0.60
N ALA A 354 -17.48 -14.23 0.69
CA ALA A 354 -17.80 -15.20 1.72
C ALA A 354 -19.31 -15.49 1.76
N GLU A 355 -20.15 -14.45 1.86
CA GLU A 355 -21.61 -14.56 1.82
C GLU A 355 -22.11 -15.24 0.55
N ILE A 356 -21.60 -14.86 -0.63
CA ILE A 356 -21.99 -15.48 -1.91
C ILE A 356 -21.70 -16.99 -1.89
N LEU A 357 -20.51 -17.38 -1.45
CA LEU A 357 -20.06 -18.76 -1.48
C LEU A 357 -20.68 -19.65 -0.40
N THR A 358 -21.18 -19.07 0.70
CA THR A 358 -21.79 -19.81 1.81
C THR A 358 -23.32 -19.76 1.81
N GLU A 359 -23.94 -18.66 1.34
CA GLU A 359 -25.38 -18.43 1.44
C GLU A 359 -26.10 -18.49 0.08
N HIS A 360 -25.45 -18.08 -1.00
CA HIS A 360 -26.07 -18.01 -2.33
C HIS A 360 -25.75 -19.18 -3.25
N VAL A 361 -24.69 -19.95 -2.95
CA VAL A 361 -24.29 -21.15 -3.71
C VAL A 361 -24.40 -22.38 -2.81
N GLY A 362 -25.20 -23.36 -3.23
CA GLY A 362 -25.50 -24.53 -2.40
C GLY A 362 -24.29 -25.40 -2.14
N THR A 363 -23.52 -25.74 -3.19
CA THR A 363 -22.27 -26.51 -3.05
C THR A 363 -21.09 -25.88 -3.78
N VAL A 364 -19.97 -25.74 -3.08
CA VAL A 364 -18.68 -25.33 -3.64
C VAL A 364 -17.56 -26.19 -3.04
N SER A 365 -16.59 -26.62 -3.85
CA SER A 365 -15.41 -27.29 -3.29
C SER A 365 -14.48 -26.26 -2.63
N ALA A 366 -13.80 -26.63 -1.54
CA ALA A 366 -12.82 -25.75 -0.88
C ALA A 366 -11.77 -25.20 -1.86
N SER A 367 -11.31 -26.03 -2.80
CA SER A 367 -10.38 -25.58 -3.87
C SER A 367 -10.97 -24.47 -4.74
N SER A 368 -12.23 -24.62 -5.18
CA SER A 368 -12.91 -23.63 -6.02
C SER A 368 -13.22 -22.34 -5.26
N ALA A 369 -13.65 -22.47 -4.01
CA ALA A 369 -13.92 -21.32 -3.15
C ALA A 369 -12.65 -20.48 -2.94
N ARG A 370 -11.54 -21.11 -2.58
CA ARG A 370 -10.25 -20.43 -2.44
C ARG A 370 -9.83 -19.75 -3.73
N THR A 371 -9.88 -20.44 -4.86
CA THR A 371 -9.48 -19.85 -6.15
C THR A 371 -10.36 -18.63 -6.49
N LEU A 372 -11.67 -18.67 -6.25
CA LEU A 372 -12.53 -17.50 -6.46
C LEU A 372 -12.17 -16.34 -5.53
N LEU A 373 -11.94 -16.60 -4.25
CA LEU A 373 -11.48 -15.60 -3.30
C LEU A 373 -10.14 -14.99 -3.74
N LEU A 374 -9.19 -15.81 -4.20
CA LEU A 374 -7.87 -15.37 -4.67
C LEU A 374 -8.02 -14.45 -5.88
N LEU A 375 -8.75 -14.91 -6.91
CA LEU A 375 -8.92 -14.15 -8.14
C LEU A 375 -9.62 -12.83 -7.90
N VAL A 376 -10.58 -12.73 -6.97
CA VAL A 376 -11.25 -11.47 -6.64
C VAL A 376 -10.39 -10.58 -5.75
N CYS A 377 -9.73 -11.13 -4.73
CA CYS A 377 -8.92 -10.36 -3.78
C CYS A 377 -7.65 -9.77 -4.40
N TYR A 378 -7.11 -10.42 -5.43
CA TYR A 378 -5.83 -10.05 -6.03
C TYR A 378 -5.92 -9.75 -7.54
N HIS A 379 -7.12 -9.54 -8.10
CA HIS A 379 -7.28 -9.28 -9.55
C HIS A 379 -6.45 -8.09 -10.04
N ASP A 380 -6.20 -7.09 -9.20
CA ASP A 380 -5.44 -5.88 -9.52
C ASP A 380 -3.92 -6.06 -9.37
N LEU A 381 -3.46 -7.15 -8.73
CA LEU A 381 -2.06 -7.32 -8.30
C LEU A 381 -1.09 -7.34 -9.48
N VAL A 382 -1.34 -8.13 -10.52
CA VAL A 382 -0.45 -8.20 -11.69
C VAL A 382 -0.40 -6.86 -12.41
N GLY A 383 -1.55 -6.18 -12.51
CA GLY A 383 -1.64 -4.83 -13.08
C GLY A 383 -0.84 -3.81 -12.29
N ASP A 384 -0.90 -3.85 -10.95
CA ASP A 384 -0.12 -2.99 -10.06
C ASP A 384 1.39 -3.27 -10.14
N VAL A 385 1.79 -4.53 -10.31
CA VAL A 385 3.22 -4.89 -10.51
C VAL A 385 3.74 -4.28 -11.80
N LEU A 386 3.01 -4.43 -12.90
CA LEU A 386 3.41 -3.92 -14.22
C LEU A 386 3.29 -2.38 -14.32
N GLY A 387 2.28 -1.79 -13.67
CA GLY A 387 1.91 -0.38 -13.87
C GLY A 387 2.28 0.57 -12.74
N GLN A 388 2.47 0.07 -11.50
CA GLN A 388 2.59 0.90 -10.30
C GLN A 388 3.79 0.55 -9.40
N GLY A 389 4.63 -0.42 -9.78
CA GLY A 389 5.83 -0.77 -9.02
C GLY A 389 5.52 -1.54 -7.73
N ARG A 390 4.42 -2.30 -7.71
CA ARG A 390 4.15 -3.28 -6.65
C ARG A 390 5.14 -4.44 -6.73
N ASP A 391 5.51 -4.99 -5.58
CA ASP A 391 6.53 -6.04 -5.48
C ASP A 391 6.02 -7.35 -6.13
N PRO A 392 6.68 -7.89 -7.17
CA PRO A 392 6.27 -9.13 -7.83
C PRO A 392 6.30 -10.34 -6.90
N GLN A 393 7.08 -10.32 -5.81
CA GLN A 393 7.08 -11.40 -4.82
C GLN A 393 5.69 -11.63 -4.22
N GLN A 394 4.86 -10.59 -4.13
CA GLN A 394 3.48 -10.71 -3.63
C GLN A 394 2.62 -11.65 -4.48
N ILE A 395 2.91 -11.81 -5.79
CA ILE A 395 2.19 -12.78 -6.65
C ILE A 395 2.57 -14.20 -6.23
N VAL A 396 3.86 -14.45 -6.05
CA VAL A 396 4.41 -15.76 -5.67
C VAL A 396 3.89 -16.17 -4.29
N ASP A 397 3.80 -15.23 -3.36
CA ASP A 397 3.39 -15.50 -1.98
C ASP A 397 1.91 -15.93 -1.84
N VAL A 398 1.05 -15.63 -2.83
CA VAL A 398 -0.41 -15.86 -2.73
C VAL A 398 -0.92 -17.01 -3.59
N VAL A 399 -0.25 -17.34 -4.70
CA VAL A 399 -0.63 -18.44 -5.59
C VAL A 399 -0.06 -19.77 -5.10
N ARG A 400 -0.82 -20.87 -5.20
CA ARG A 400 -0.35 -22.20 -4.77
C ARG A 400 0.22 -23.06 -5.88
N ASN A 401 -0.14 -22.78 -7.13
CA ASN A 401 0.28 -23.58 -8.27
C ASN A 401 0.17 -22.76 -9.56
N GLU A 402 0.72 -23.31 -10.63
CA GLU A 402 0.71 -22.67 -11.95
C GLU A 402 -0.71 -22.45 -12.49
N GLY A 403 -1.68 -23.29 -12.12
CA GLY A 403 -3.08 -23.08 -12.50
C GLY A 403 -3.66 -21.79 -11.95
N GLU A 404 -3.42 -21.49 -10.68
CA GLU A 404 -3.81 -20.22 -10.06
C GLU A 404 -3.05 -19.03 -10.64
N LEU A 405 -1.74 -19.18 -10.88
CA LEU A 405 -0.94 -18.15 -11.53
C LEU A 405 -1.51 -17.77 -12.89
N ARG A 406 -1.80 -18.75 -13.75
CA ARG A 406 -2.37 -18.53 -15.09
C ARG A 406 -3.72 -17.82 -15.02
N MET A 407 -4.60 -18.25 -14.11
CA MET A 407 -5.91 -17.60 -13.95
C MET A 407 -5.78 -16.16 -13.44
N LEU A 408 -4.84 -15.90 -12.52
CA LEU A 408 -4.59 -14.55 -12.00
C LEU A 408 -4.10 -13.62 -13.11
N PHE A 409 -3.16 -14.08 -13.95
CA PHE A 409 -2.71 -13.31 -15.11
C PHE A 409 -3.83 -13.04 -16.11
N ALA A 410 -4.68 -14.03 -16.41
CA ALA A 410 -5.76 -13.87 -17.37
C ALA A 410 -6.81 -12.83 -16.91
N ILE A 411 -7.24 -12.87 -15.64
CA ILE A 411 -8.20 -11.88 -15.12
C ILE A 411 -7.58 -10.48 -15.04
N SER A 412 -6.33 -10.37 -14.59
CA SER A 412 -5.62 -9.09 -14.54
C SER A 412 -5.41 -8.50 -15.94
N ARG A 413 -5.10 -9.33 -16.94
CA ARG A 413 -4.99 -8.90 -18.34
C ARG A 413 -6.28 -8.29 -18.84
N ALA A 414 -7.40 -8.98 -18.63
CA ALA A 414 -8.70 -8.52 -19.06
C ALA A 414 -9.10 -7.19 -18.38
N ASP A 415 -8.83 -7.05 -17.08
CA ASP A 415 -9.15 -5.83 -16.34
C ASP A 415 -8.25 -4.64 -16.74
N VAL A 416 -6.94 -4.84 -16.77
CA VAL A 416 -5.96 -3.80 -17.15
C VAL A 416 -6.21 -3.32 -18.57
N THR A 417 -6.47 -4.21 -19.52
CA THR A 417 -6.74 -3.83 -20.92
C THR A 417 -8.06 -3.08 -21.10
N ALA A 418 -9.06 -3.37 -20.26
CA ALA A 418 -10.34 -2.64 -20.24
C ALA A 418 -10.23 -1.24 -19.62
N LEU A 419 -9.26 -1.02 -18.71
CA LEU A 419 -9.15 0.22 -17.92
C LEU A 419 -7.97 1.12 -18.32
N VAL A 420 -6.76 0.57 -18.37
CA VAL A 420 -5.48 1.27 -18.56
C VAL A 420 -4.54 0.43 -19.45
N PRO A 421 -4.87 0.25 -20.74
CA PRO A 421 -4.20 -0.73 -21.60
C PRO A 421 -2.69 -0.53 -21.77
N TRP A 422 -2.17 0.68 -21.53
CA TRP A 422 -0.73 0.97 -21.58
C TRP A 422 0.06 0.43 -20.38
N TRP A 423 -0.60 -0.09 -19.32
CA TRP A 423 0.09 -0.83 -18.26
C TRP A 423 0.42 -2.27 -18.67
N TRP A 424 -0.24 -2.82 -19.70
CA TRP A 424 -0.02 -4.20 -20.14
C TRP A 424 0.95 -4.24 -21.33
N ASP A 425 2.25 -4.37 -21.04
CA ASP A 425 3.25 -4.77 -22.04
C ASP A 425 3.39 -6.30 -22.05
N GLN A 426 3.13 -6.94 -23.19
CA GLN A 426 3.10 -8.40 -23.28
C GLN A 426 4.45 -9.03 -22.95
N ASN A 427 5.57 -8.41 -23.34
CA ASN A 427 6.88 -8.99 -23.06
C ASN A 427 7.20 -8.92 -21.56
N GLN A 428 6.88 -7.79 -20.91
CA GLN A 428 7.06 -7.65 -19.46
C GLN A 428 6.13 -8.61 -18.69
N ALA A 429 4.90 -8.80 -19.16
CA ALA A 429 3.98 -9.76 -18.58
C ALA A 429 4.50 -11.21 -18.72
N ASP A 430 5.05 -11.58 -19.88
CA ASP A 430 5.62 -12.92 -20.13
C ASP A 430 6.88 -13.17 -19.28
N GLU A 431 7.75 -12.16 -19.13
CA GLU A 431 8.92 -12.21 -18.26
C GLU A 431 8.52 -12.36 -16.79
N LEU A 432 7.54 -11.57 -16.34
CA LEU A 432 7.01 -11.65 -14.98
C LEU A 432 6.36 -13.01 -14.71
N TYR A 433 5.54 -13.51 -15.64
CA TYR A 433 4.91 -14.83 -15.52
C TYR A 433 5.98 -15.92 -15.38
N THR A 434 7.00 -15.90 -16.24
CA THR A 434 8.09 -16.88 -16.23
C THR A 434 8.81 -16.85 -14.88
N TRP A 435 9.17 -15.66 -14.40
CA TRP A 435 9.80 -15.50 -13.09
C TRP A 435 8.91 -16.02 -11.96
N CYS A 436 7.61 -15.70 -11.95
CA CYS A 436 6.69 -16.23 -10.95
C CYS A 436 6.61 -17.77 -11.02
N ALA A 437 6.44 -18.36 -12.20
CA ALA A 437 6.32 -19.81 -12.38
C ALA A 437 7.56 -20.59 -11.92
N GLU A 438 8.75 -19.97 -11.98
CA GLU A 438 10.00 -20.52 -11.45
C GLU A 438 10.12 -20.42 -9.92
N ASN A 439 9.42 -19.47 -9.30
CA ASN A 439 9.54 -19.16 -7.86
C ASN A 439 8.34 -19.63 -7.01
N ILE A 440 7.25 -20.09 -7.62
CA ILE A 440 6.15 -20.74 -6.89
C ILE A 440 6.69 -21.99 -6.19
N ASP A 441 6.41 -22.09 -4.88
CA ASP A 441 6.72 -23.30 -4.12
C ASP A 441 5.89 -24.47 -4.66
N LYS A 442 6.57 -25.38 -5.38
CA LYS A 442 5.93 -26.55 -6.00
C LYS A 442 5.59 -27.64 -4.99
N ASP A 443 6.04 -27.49 -3.74
CA ASP A 443 5.86 -28.49 -2.68
C ASP A 443 4.76 -28.13 -1.67
N ALA A 444 3.99 -27.04 -1.91
CA ALA A 444 2.94 -26.55 -1.02
C ALA A 444 1.56 -27.24 -1.15
N GLU A 445 1.49 -28.46 -1.72
CA GLU A 445 0.23 -29.23 -1.90
C GLU A 445 -0.36 -29.84 -0.62
#